data_AF-A0A928MYL0-F1
#
_entry.id   AF-A0A928MYL0-F1
#
_cell.length_a   1.000
_cell.length_b   1.000
_cell.length_c   1.000
_cell.angle_alpha   90.00
_cell.angle_beta   90.00
_cell.angle_gamma   90.00
#
_symmetry.space_group_name_H-M   'P 1'
#
loop_
_entity.id
_entity.type
_entity.pdbx_description
1 polymer ?
#
loop_
_entity_poly.entity_id
_entity_poly.type
_entity_poly.pdbx_seq_one_letter_code
_entity_poly.pdbx_strand_id
1 'polypeptide(L)'
;MYSVAKPTKKKVAGGLLLSAALTSILTGITEPLEFTFLFVAPILYVIHSVLAGISFMLMHILNVGVGMTFSGGVIDLFLFGILQGNDKTNWINIIWVGIIYFAVYYFLFRTLIRRFNFVTPGREDDEADTKLYTRKDLNASKEDKSALILEGLGGKDNLVNVDCCATRLRVTVKDSSLVKDAVLKESGASGIIKSGSGVQVIYGPRVTVIKSNLEDYIESIS
;
A
#
# COMPACT_ATOMS: atom_id res chain seq x y z
N MET A 1 1.63 12.44 -2.05
CA MET A 1 2.38 11.53 -1.16
C MET A 1 3.50 12.25 -0.41
N TYR A 2 4.51 12.82 -1.09
CA TYR A 2 5.61 13.55 -0.44
C TYR A 2 5.16 14.67 0.53
N SER A 3 4.15 15.47 0.16
CA SER A 3 3.65 16.59 0.98
C SER A 3 2.99 16.18 2.30
N VAL A 4 2.71 14.89 2.47
CA VAL A 4 2.06 14.34 3.67
C VAL A 4 2.95 13.35 4.41
N ALA A 5 4.22 13.18 4.00
CA ALA A 5 5.20 12.40 4.76
C ALA A 5 5.56 13.10 6.08
N LYS A 6 5.92 12.29 7.10
CA LYS A 6 6.43 12.77 8.39
C LYS A 6 7.73 13.56 8.19
N PRO A 7 7.98 14.65 8.97
CA PRO A 7 9.18 15.47 8.82
C PRO A 7 10.49 14.66 8.90
N THR A 8 10.54 13.70 9.81
CA THR A 8 11.70 12.81 10.06
C THR A 8 12.04 11.92 8.86
N LYS A 9 11.02 11.46 8.11
CA LYS A 9 11.17 10.52 6.99
C LYS A 9 11.06 11.16 5.61
N LYS A 10 10.81 12.48 5.56
CA LYS A 10 10.55 13.24 4.33
C LYS A 10 11.70 13.18 3.33
N LYS A 11 12.95 13.17 3.80
CA LYS A 11 14.14 13.11 2.93
C LYS A 11 14.23 11.76 2.20
N VAL A 12 14.05 10.65 2.92
CA VAL A 12 14.07 9.29 2.36
C VAL A 12 12.89 9.07 1.42
N ALA A 13 11.67 9.41 1.87
CA ALA A 13 10.47 9.33 1.03
C ALA A 13 10.59 10.19 -0.23
N GLY A 14 11.20 11.38 -0.12
CA GLY A 14 11.45 12.27 -1.25
C GLY A 14 12.37 11.65 -2.30
N GLY A 15 13.47 11.02 -1.88
CA GLY A 15 14.39 10.34 -2.79
C GLY A 15 13.72 9.19 -3.56
N LEU A 16 12.98 8.34 -2.86
CA LEU A 16 12.27 7.20 -3.45
C LEU A 16 11.18 7.65 -4.43
N LEU A 17 10.33 8.61 -4.01
CA LEU A 17 9.25 9.13 -4.84
C LEU A 17 9.79 9.91 -6.05
N LEU A 18 10.88 10.64 -5.90
CA LEU A 18 11.51 11.37 -7.01
C LEU A 18 12.07 10.42 -8.06
N SER A 19 12.77 9.35 -7.62
CA SER A 19 13.30 8.33 -8.53
C SER A 19 12.17 7.65 -9.31
N ALA A 20 11.13 7.19 -8.61
CA ALA A 20 9.97 6.55 -9.25
C ALA A 20 9.23 7.51 -10.20
N ALA A 21 9.05 8.78 -9.80
CA ALA A 21 8.41 9.79 -10.64
C ALA A 21 9.23 10.12 -11.89
N LEU A 22 10.56 10.24 -11.76
CA LEU A 22 11.44 10.53 -12.89
C LEU A 22 11.40 9.40 -13.92
N THR A 23 11.47 8.15 -13.47
CA THR A 23 11.33 6.97 -14.35
C THR A 23 9.98 6.98 -15.05
N SER A 24 8.90 7.28 -14.32
CA SER A 24 7.54 7.36 -14.87
C SER A 24 7.42 8.47 -15.93
N ILE A 25 8.00 9.65 -15.68
CA ILE A 25 7.96 10.77 -16.63
C ILE A 25 8.75 10.43 -17.89
N LEU A 26 9.96 9.88 -17.76
CA LEU A 26 10.83 9.64 -18.90
C LEU A 26 10.31 8.50 -19.78
N THR A 27 9.97 7.37 -19.16
CA THR A 27 9.67 6.11 -19.87
C THR A 27 8.17 5.82 -19.98
N GLY A 28 7.35 6.47 -19.17
CA GLY A 28 5.93 6.17 -19.02
C GLY A 28 5.65 5.03 -18.04
N ILE A 29 6.65 4.29 -17.57
CA ILE A 29 6.46 3.13 -16.66
C ILE A 29 6.09 3.63 -15.26
N THR A 30 4.82 3.46 -14.88
CA THR A 30 4.27 3.96 -13.61
C THR A 30 4.30 2.95 -12.46
N GLU A 31 4.56 1.67 -12.73
CA GLU A 31 4.49 0.59 -11.73
C GLU A 31 5.28 0.88 -10.44
N PRO A 32 6.54 1.38 -10.49
CA PRO A 32 7.31 1.66 -9.28
C PRO A 32 6.64 2.71 -8.38
N LEU A 33 5.88 3.64 -8.98
CA LEU A 33 5.13 4.64 -8.25
C LEU A 33 3.79 4.08 -7.76
N GLU A 34 3.09 3.31 -8.58
CA GLU A 34 1.78 2.72 -8.26
C GLU A 34 1.86 1.70 -7.12
N PHE A 35 2.91 0.87 -7.09
CA PHE A 35 3.11 -0.13 -6.06
C PHE A 35 3.23 0.47 -4.65
N THR A 36 3.66 1.73 -4.55
CA THR A 36 3.77 2.44 -3.26
C THR A 36 2.45 2.63 -2.55
N PHE A 37 1.32 2.61 -3.27
CA PHE A 37 -0.01 2.79 -2.69
C PHE A 37 -0.99 1.67 -3.06
N LEU A 38 -0.71 0.87 -4.10
CA LEU A 38 -1.54 -0.27 -4.48
C LEU A 38 -1.79 -1.23 -3.31
N PHE A 39 -0.73 -1.61 -2.58
CA PHE A 39 -0.81 -2.59 -1.49
C PHE A 39 -1.23 -1.99 -0.15
N VAL A 40 -1.00 -0.68 0.04
CA VAL A 40 -1.26 0.01 1.30
C VAL A 40 -2.64 0.66 1.32
N ALA A 41 -3.08 1.17 0.18
CA ALA A 41 -4.33 1.89 0.01
C ALA A 41 -5.03 1.49 -1.30
N PRO A 42 -5.64 0.29 -1.36
CA PRO A 42 -6.30 -0.21 -2.57
C PRO A 42 -7.37 0.74 -3.13
N ILE A 43 -8.06 1.49 -2.25
CA ILE A 43 -9.06 2.49 -2.64
C ILE A 43 -8.43 3.62 -3.48
N LEU A 44 -7.22 4.06 -3.14
CA LEU A 44 -6.50 5.06 -3.96
C LEU A 44 -6.19 4.51 -5.36
N TYR A 45 -5.90 3.22 -5.46
CA TYR A 45 -5.65 2.59 -6.75
C TYR A 45 -6.89 2.50 -7.61
N VAL A 46 -8.05 2.15 -7.05
CA VAL A 46 -9.32 2.17 -7.80
C VAL A 46 -9.61 3.57 -8.35
N ILE A 47 -9.41 4.60 -7.53
CA ILE A 47 -9.58 6.00 -7.95
C ILE A 47 -8.58 6.38 -9.06
N HIS A 48 -7.33 5.96 -8.92
CA HIS A 48 -6.29 6.13 -9.94
C HIS A 48 -6.69 5.49 -11.28
N SER A 49 -7.16 4.24 -11.26
CA SER A 49 -7.63 3.55 -12.47
C SER A 49 -8.77 4.28 -13.17
N VAL A 50 -9.73 4.83 -12.41
CA VAL A 50 -10.82 5.64 -12.98
C VAL A 50 -10.29 6.93 -13.59
N LEU A 51 -9.41 7.66 -12.89
CA LEU A 51 -8.80 8.89 -13.40
C LEU A 51 -7.96 8.66 -14.66
N ALA A 52 -7.26 7.52 -14.74
CA ALA A 52 -6.53 7.09 -15.93
C ALA A 52 -7.48 6.79 -17.11
N GLY A 53 -8.61 6.12 -16.87
CA GLY A 53 -9.64 5.95 -17.90
C GLY A 53 -10.18 7.28 -18.43
N ILE A 54 -10.44 8.24 -17.54
CA ILE A 54 -10.88 9.58 -17.90
C ILE A 54 -9.81 10.33 -18.70
N SER A 55 -8.51 10.12 -18.43
CA SER A 55 -7.46 10.82 -19.19
C SER A 55 -7.45 10.37 -20.64
N PHE A 56 -7.61 9.07 -20.92
CA PHE A 56 -7.76 8.57 -22.29
C PHE A 56 -9.01 9.11 -22.99
N MET A 57 -10.14 9.17 -22.29
CA MET A 57 -11.36 9.77 -22.82
C MET A 57 -11.15 11.25 -23.18
N LEU A 58 -10.48 12.02 -22.34
CA LEU A 58 -10.17 13.43 -22.60
C LEU A 58 -9.23 13.61 -23.79
N MET A 59 -8.22 12.74 -23.93
CA MET A 59 -7.34 12.76 -25.11
C MET A 59 -8.13 12.52 -26.40
N HIS A 60 -9.11 11.60 -26.37
CA HIS A 60 -10.00 11.37 -27.50
C HIS A 60 -10.88 12.58 -27.81
N ILE A 61 -11.55 13.18 -26.81
CA ILE A 61 -12.41 14.36 -26.99
C ILE A 61 -11.62 15.56 -27.56
N LEU A 62 -10.36 15.71 -27.15
CA LEU A 62 -9.48 16.79 -27.60
C LEU A 62 -8.73 16.47 -28.91
N ASN A 63 -9.08 15.37 -29.58
CA ASN A 63 -8.48 14.89 -30.82
C ASN A 63 -6.94 14.80 -30.76
N VAL A 64 -6.41 14.32 -29.63
CA VAL A 64 -4.98 14.10 -29.44
C VAL A 64 -4.59 12.78 -30.10
N GLY A 65 -3.66 12.86 -31.06
CA GLY A 65 -3.20 11.75 -31.89
C GLY A 65 -1.72 11.43 -31.68
N VAL A 66 -1.28 11.31 -30.44
CA VAL A 66 0.11 10.96 -30.12
C VAL A 66 0.24 9.45 -29.97
N GLY A 67 1.12 8.84 -30.76
CA GLY A 67 1.43 7.41 -30.67
C GLY A 67 2.15 7.06 -29.36
N MET A 68 1.84 5.90 -28.78
CA MET A 68 2.55 5.33 -27.64
C MET A 68 3.24 4.05 -28.09
N THR A 69 4.56 3.96 -27.89
CA THR A 69 5.32 2.75 -28.25
C THR A 69 5.40 1.76 -27.10
N PHE A 70 5.55 2.25 -25.87
CA PHE A 70 5.65 1.37 -24.70
C PHE A 70 4.67 1.79 -23.60
N SER A 71 4.76 3.02 -23.11
CA SER A 71 3.98 3.44 -21.94
C SER A 71 3.62 4.94 -21.92
N GLY A 72 3.90 5.70 -22.99
CA GLY A 72 3.44 7.09 -23.11
C GLY A 72 4.24 8.09 -22.26
N GLY A 73 5.56 7.89 -22.15
CA GLY A 73 6.46 8.84 -21.47
C GLY A 73 6.80 10.08 -22.31
N VAL A 74 7.66 10.94 -21.76
CA VAL A 74 8.20 12.13 -22.47
C VAL A 74 8.93 11.73 -23.75
N ILE A 75 9.58 10.57 -23.78
CA ILE A 75 10.24 10.07 -25.00
C ILE A 75 9.21 9.84 -26.11
N ASP A 76 8.09 9.17 -25.80
CA ASP A 76 6.99 8.92 -26.74
C ASP A 76 6.35 10.25 -27.19
N LEU A 77 6.10 11.16 -26.26
CA LEU A 77 5.56 12.49 -26.55
C LEU A 77 6.48 13.29 -27.49
N PHE A 78 7.79 13.23 -27.27
CA PHE A 78 8.75 13.94 -28.10
C PHE A 78 8.78 13.36 -29.52
N LEU A 79 8.93 12.04 -29.64
CA LEU A 79 9.09 11.36 -30.93
C LEU A 79 7.80 11.35 -31.77
N PHE A 80 6.66 11.09 -31.15
CA PHE A 80 5.38 10.86 -31.84
C PHE A 80 4.38 12.00 -31.66
N GLY A 81 4.67 12.98 -30.81
CA GLY A 81 3.85 14.19 -30.64
C GLY A 81 4.53 15.42 -31.21
N ILE A 82 5.62 15.84 -30.56
CA ILE A 82 6.31 17.11 -30.86
C ILE A 82 6.93 17.09 -32.26
N LEU A 83 7.72 16.06 -32.58
CA LEU A 83 8.39 15.96 -33.89
C LEU A 83 7.42 15.78 -35.06
N GLN A 84 6.24 15.23 -34.82
CA GLN A 84 5.20 15.05 -35.83
C GLN A 84 4.46 16.35 -36.17
N GLY A 85 4.57 17.37 -35.31
CA GLY A 85 3.92 18.67 -35.45
C GLY A 85 2.53 18.71 -34.81
N ASN A 86 2.18 19.86 -34.23
CA ASN A 86 0.91 20.05 -33.52
C ASN A 86 -0.32 19.87 -34.43
N ASP A 87 -0.22 20.28 -35.70
CA ASP A 87 -1.34 20.20 -36.64
C ASP A 87 -1.83 18.77 -36.90
N LYS A 88 -0.97 17.77 -36.64
CA LYS A 88 -1.30 16.35 -36.79
C LYS A 88 -1.68 15.68 -35.48
N THR A 89 -1.07 16.09 -34.37
CA THR A 89 -1.11 15.33 -33.11
C THR A 89 -1.85 16.04 -31.98
N ASN A 90 -2.07 17.36 -32.09
CA ASN A 90 -2.64 18.20 -31.05
C ASN A 90 -1.97 18.04 -29.67
N TRP A 91 -0.66 17.74 -29.66
CA TRP A 91 0.08 17.38 -28.46
C TRP A 91 0.09 18.49 -27.38
N ILE A 92 -0.13 19.76 -27.76
CA ILE A 92 -0.24 20.87 -26.81
C ILE A 92 -1.38 20.65 -25.81
N ASN A 93 -2.47 20.01 -26.23
CA ASN A 93 -3.60 19.69 -25.35
C ASN A 93 -3.20 18.76 -24.20
N ILE A 94 -2.16 17.93 -24.39
CA ILE A 94 -1.60 17.06 -23.33
C ILE A 94 -1.03 17.92 -22.20
N ILE A 95 -0.37 19.04 -22.50
CA ILE A 95 0.20 19.94 -21.48
C ILE A 95 -0.92 20.53 -20.63
N TRP A 96 -1.97 21.07 -21.27
CA TRP A 96 -3.09 21.69 -20.57
C TRP A 96 -3.83 20.70 -19.67
N VAL A 97 -4.17 19.52 -20.21
CA VAL A 97 -4.79 18.46 -19.43
C VAL A 97 -3.87 18.00 -18.31
N GLY A 98 -2.57 17.85 -18.58
CA GLY A 98 -1.57 17.46 -17.59
C GLY A 98 -1.48 18.41 -16.40
N ILE A 99 -1.54 19.73 -16.61
CA ILE A 99 -1.53 20.73 -15.53
C ILE A 99 -2.79 20.59 -14.66
N ILE A 100 -3.97 20.48 -15.30
CA ILE A 100 -5.24 20.30 -14.58
C ILE A 100 -5.21 18.97 -13.81
N TYR A 101 -4.75 17.90 -14.44
CA TYR A 101 -4.62 16.58 -13.83
C TYR A 101 -3.68 16.58 -12.65
N PHE A 102 -2.54 17.26 -12.75
CA PHE A 102 -1.60 17.40 -11.63
C PHE A 102 -2.30 18.02 -10.41
N ALA A 103 -3.07 19.09 -10.61
CA ALA A 103 -3.83 19.70 -9.52
C ALA A 103 -4.87 18.74 -8.94
N VAL A 104 -5.68 18.09 -9.80
CA VAL A 104 -6.71 17.12 -9.38
C VAL A 104 -6.07 15.99 -8.56
N TYR A 105 -5.04 15.34 -9.08
CA TYR A 105 -4.33 14.27 -8.38
C TYR A 105 -3.73 14.76 -7.06
N TYR A 106 -3.05 15.92 -7.07
CA TYR A 106 -2.42 16.47 -5.87
C TYR A 106 -3.43 16.69 -4.74
N PHE A 107 -4.53 17.40 -5.02
CA PHE A 107 -5.53 17.71 -4.00
C PHE A 107 -6.32 16.48 -3.56
N LEU A 108 -6.72 15.62 -4.51
CA LEU A 108 -7.48 14.41 -4.21
C LEU A 108 -6.67 13.44 -3.35
N PHE A 109 -5.46 13.07 -3.78
CA PHE A 109 -4.62 12.15 -3.03
C PHE A 109 -4.24 12.74 -1.67
N ARG A 110 -3.87 14.02 -1.61
CA ARG A 110 -3.53 14.68 -0.33
C ARG A 110 -4.70 14.63 0.66
N THR A 111 -5.91 14.88 0.18
CA THR A 111 -7.12 14.90 1.02
C THR A 111 -7.47 13.50 1.51
N LEU A 112 -7.47 12.50 0.61
CA LEU A 112 -7.77 11.12 0.97
C LEU A 112 -6.74 10.51 1.91
N ILE A 113 -5.44 10.72 1.65
CA ILE A 113 -4.37 10.22 2.53
C ILE A 113 -4.49 10.80 3.94
N ARG A 114 -4.83 12.08 4.08
CA ARG A 114 -5.02 12.71 5.39
C ARG A 114 -6.31 12.26 6.06
N ARG A 115 -7.42 12.17 5.32
CA ARG A 115 -8.75 11.83 5.87
C ARG A 115 -8.82 10.38 6.36
N PHE A 116 -8.23 9.45 5.63
CA PHE A 116 -8.26 8.02 5.94
C PHE A 116 -6.96 7.50 6.58
N ASN A 117 -5.99 8.39 6.82
CA ASN A 117 -4.69 8.09 7.40
C ASN A 117 -3.96 6.92 6.72
N PHE A 118 -3.88 6.93 5.38
CA PHE A 118 -3.16 5.90 4.63
C PHE A 118 -1.65 5.96 4.89
N VAL A 119 -1.02 4.79 5.03
CA VAL A 119 0.40 4.61 5.39
C VAL A 119 1.30 4.68 4.15
N THR A 120 1.13 5.70 3.31
CA THR A 120 1.97 5.89 2.12
C THR A 120 3.44 6.13 2.50
N PRO A 121 4.43 5.90 1.61
CA PRO A 121 5.85 6.04 1.95
C PRO A 121 6.19 7.33 2.71
N GLY A 122 6.86 7.18 3.85
CA GLY A 122 7.20 8.27 4.77
C GLY A 122 6.11 8.59 5.80
N ARG A 123 5.02 7.82 5.86
CA ARG A 123 3.98 7.89 6.91
C ARG A 123 4.00 6.67 7.84
N GLU A 124 5.01 5.82 7.76
CA GLU A 124 5.17 4.65 8.62
C GLU A 124 5.49 5.05 10.07
N ASP A 125 5.20 4.17 11.03
CA ASP A 125 5.62 4.31 12.43
C ASP A 125 7.14 4.44 12.55
N ASP A 126 7.64 5.16 13.56
CA ASP A 126 9.01 5.68 13.53
C ASP A 126 10.08 4.59 13.44
N GLU A 127 9.80 3.40 13.96
CA GLU A 127 10.67 2.20 13.90
C GLU A 127 10.68 1.49 12.53
N ALA A 128 9.73 1.77 11.64
CA ALA A 128 9.65 1.12 10.33
C ALA A 128 10.44 1.87 9.25
N ASP A 129 11.32 1.18 8.54
CA ASP A 129 12.05 1.75 7.40
C ASP A 129 11.11 2.27 6.29
N THR A 130 11.42 3.43 5.71
CA THR A 130 10.72 3.94 4.53
C THR A 130 11.23 3.25 3.27
N LYS A 131 10.37 2.45 2.61
CA LYS A 131 10.71 1.69 1.39
C LYS A 131 9.58 1.81 0.35
N LEU A 132 9.88 1.44 -0.89
CA LEU A 132 8.83 1.23 -1.91
C LEU A 132 8.20 -0.13 -1.61
N TYR A 133 6.90 -0.16 -1.34
CA TYR A 133 6.20 -1.41 -1.03
C TYR A 133 6.07 -2.30 -2.27
N THR A 134 6.52 -3.55 -2.18
CA THR A 134 6.24 -4.60 -3.16
C THR A 134 5.32 -5.67 -2.58
N ARG A 135 4.82 -6.58 -3.43
CA ARG A 135 4.05 -7.75 -2.98
C ARG A 135 4.81 -8.60 -1.96
N LYS A 136 6.13 -8.74 -2.16
CA LYS A 136 6.98 -9.52 -1.26
C LYS A 136 7.08 -8.87 0.12
N ASP A 137 7.19 -7.54 0.18
CA ASP A 137 7.29 -6.82 1.46
C ASP A 137 5.99 -6.90 2.27
N LEU A 138 4.84 -6.88 1.59
CA LEU A 138 3.54 -7.07 2.23
C LEU A 138 3.38 -8.50 2.75
N ASN A 139 3.77 -9.51 1.97
CA ASN A 139 3.70 -10.90 2.42
C ASN A 139 4.68 -11.18 3.57
N ALA A 140 5.92 -10.68 3.51
CA ALA A 140 6.87 -10.76 4.61
C ALA A 140 6.32 -10.09 5.88
N SER A 141 5.71 -8.91 5.77
CA SER A 141 5.07 -8.24 6.92
C SER A 141 3.88 -9.02 7.50
N LYS A 142 3.17 -9.81 6.68
CA LYS A 142 2.12 -10.72 7.17
C LYS A 142 2.72 -11.90 7.91
N GLU A 143 3.76 -12.52 7.35
CA GLU A 143 4.47 -13.65 7.94
C GLU A 143 5.15 -13.25 9.26
N ASP A 144 5.81 -12.09 9.33
CA ASP A 144 6.42 -11.55 10.55
C ASP A 144 5.38 -11.34 11.65
N LYS A 145 4.19 -10.84 11.30
CA LYS A 145 3.08 -10.69 12.26
C LYS A 145 2.53 -12.03 12.72
N SER A 146 2.29 -12.98 11.81
CA SER A 146 1.83 -14.31 12.17
C SER A 146 2.85 -15.05 13.06
N ALA A 147 4.15 -14.88 12.78
CA ALA A 147 5.24 -15.41 13.58
C ALA A 147 5.25 -14.84 15.00
N LEU A 148 5.14 -13.50 15.15
CA LEU A 148 5.05 -12.84 16.45
C LEU A 148 3.80 -13.29 17.23
N ILE A 149 2.66 -13.46 16.56
CA ILE A 149 1.44 -13.96 17.21
C ILE A 149 1.63 -15.40 17.69
N LEU A 150 2.20 -16.27 16.85
CA LEU A 150 2.47 -17.66 17.20
C LEU A 150 3.45 -17.77 18.38
N GLU A 151 4.53 -16.99 18.36
CA GLU A 151 5.49 -16.94 19.47
C GLU A 151 4.85 -16.40 20.74
N GLY A 152 4.04 -15.34 20.62
CA GLY A 152 3.30 -14.74 21.73
C GLY A 152 2.29 -15.70 22.37
N LEU A 153 1.74 -16.64 21.60
CA LEU A 153 0.84 -17.68 22.09
C LEU A 153 1.56 -18.90 22.70
N GLY A 154 2.90 -18.92 22.70
CA GLY A 154 3.71 -20.01 23.24
C GLY A 154 4.09 -21.08 22.22
N GLY A 155 4.00 -20.78 20.92
CA GLY A 155 4.39 -21.67 19.82
C GLY A 155 3.28 -22.63 19.37
N LYS A 156 3.53 -23.33 18.26
CA LYS A 156 2.56 -24.25 17.61
C LYS A 156 2.06 -25.33 18.55
N ASP A 157 2.95 -25.89 19.38
CA ASP A 157 2.61 -26.98 20.30
C ASP A 157 1.65 -26.56 21.41
N ASN A 158 1.60 -25.26 21.74
CA ASN A 158 0.72 -24.72 22.76
C ASN A 158 -0.69 -24.40 22.23
N LEU A 159 -0.89 -24.36 20.90
CA LEU A 159 -2.18 -24.05 20.30
C LEU A 159 -3.07 -25.29 20.20
N VAL A 160 -4.34 -25.15 20.60
CA VAL A 160 -5.39 -26.17 20.46
C VAL A 160 -6.40 -25.77 19.41
N ASN A 161 -6.86 -24.51 19.43
CA ASN A 161 -7.86 -24.02 18.50
C ASN A 161 -7.69 -22.50 18.31
N VAL A 162 -7.82 -22.04 17.06
CA VAL A 162 -7.86 -20.62 16.69
C VAL A 162 -9.22 -20.29 16.10
N ASP A 163 -9.90 -19.34 16.72
CA ASP A 163 -11.13 -18.78 16.20
C ASP A 163 -11.13 -17.25 16.30
N CYS A 164 -12.10 -16.59 15.69
CA CYS A 164 -12.24 -15.13 15.78
C CYS A 164 -13.69 -14.69 15.93
N CYS A 165 -13.87 -13.58 16.62
CA CYS A 165 -15.12 -12.81 16.65
C CYS A 165 -15.00 -11.58 15.73
N ALA A 166 -15.90 -10.61 15.87
CA ALA A 166 -15.84 -9.35 15.12
C ALA A 166 -14.56 -8.51 15.40
N THR A 167 -14.03 -8.55 16.63
CA THR A 167 -12.92 -7.68 17.05
C THR A 167 -11.78 -8.38 17.80
N ARG A 168 -11.92 -9.68 18.05
CA ARG A 168 -11.08 -10.45 18.96
C ARG A 168 -10.70 -11.79 18.35
N LEU A 169 -9.43 -12.16 18.48
CA LEU A 169 -8.89 -13.48 18.18
C LEU A 169 -9.08 -14.32 19.44
N ARG A 170 -9.80 -15.43 19.33
CA ARG A 170 -10.02 -16.38 20.43
C ARG A 170 -9.13 -17.58 20.21
N VAL A 171 -8.18 -17.78 21.10
CA VAL A 171 -7.25 -18.89 21.03
C VAL A 171 -7.47 -19.76 22.25
N THR A 172 -7.60 -21.06 22.03
CA THR A 172 -7.51 -22.06 23.10
C THR A 172 -6.09 -22.56 23.13
N VAL A 173 -5.42 -22.39 24.27
CA VAL A 173 -4.04 -22.86 24.50
C VAL A 173 -4.01 -24.00 25.50
N LYS A 174 -2.98 -24.85 25.43
CA LYS A 174 -2.76 -25.94 26.39
C LYS A 174 -2.31 -25.38 27.73
N ASP A 175 -1.40 -24.41 27.70
CA ASP A 175 -0.84 -23.76 28.88
C ASP A 175 -0.85 -22.23 28.71
N SER A 176 -1.60 -21.54 29.57
CA SER A 176 -1.70 -20.08 29.56
C SER A 176 -0.46 -19.39 30.15
N SER A 177 0.43 -20.11 30.83
CA SER A 177 1.67 -19.54 31.39
C SER A 177 2.72 -19.25 30.33
N LEU A 178 2.68 -19.98 29.20
CA LEU A 178 3.59 -19.80 28.06
C LEU A 178 3.22 -18.59 27.18
N VAL A 179 2.09 -17.94 27.45
CA VAL A 179 1.58 -16.80 26.67
C VAL A 179 2.30 -15.52 27.05
N LYS A 180 3.05 -14.95 26.11
CA LYS A 180 3.86 -13.74 26.28
C LYS A 180 3.08 -12.48 25.86
N ASP A 181 2.59 -11.74 26.85
CA ASP A 181 1.75 -10.56 26.59
C ASP A 181 2.50 -9.42 25.90
N ALA A 182 3.80 -9.29 26.16
CA ALA A 182 4.65 -8.29 25.53
C ALA A 182 4.71 -8.50 24.00
N VAL A 183 4.98 -9.72 23.57
CA VAL A 183 5.08 -10.10 22.15
C VAL A 183 3.72 -9.95 21.44
N LEU A 184 2.63 -10.32 22.11
CA LEU A 184 1.29 -10.13 21.57
C LEU A 184 0.95 -8.64 21.39
N LYS A 185 1.36 -7.76 22.31
CA LYS A 185 1.22 -6.31 22.12
C LYS A 185 2.07 -5.80 20.96
N GLU A 186 3.28 -6.32 20.80
CA GLU A 186 4.20 -5.98 19.71
C GLU A 186 3.63 -6.35 18.33
N SER A 187 2.87 -7.46 18.24
CA SER A 187 2.12 -7.84 17.04
C SER A 187 0.98 -6.87 16.66
N GLY A 188 0.70 -5.85 17.49
CA GLY A 188 -0.34 -4.84 17.28
C GLY A 188 -1.64 -5.09 18.05
N ALA A 189 -1.61 -5.91 19.10
CA ALA A 189 -2.79 -6.13 19.94
C ALA A 189 -3.11 -4.90 20.81
N SER A 190 -4.38 -4.48 20.81
CA SER A 190 -4.86 -3.40 21.68
C SER A 190 -5.14 -3.85 23.11
N GLY A 191 -5.26 -5.16 23.34
CA GLY A 191 -5.49 -5.74 24.65
C GLY A 191 -5.53 -7.26 24.60
N ILE A 192 -5.24 -7.89 25.74
CA ILE A 192 -5.15 -9.35 25.88
C ILE A 192 -5.94 -9.73 27.13
N ILE A 193 -6.80 -10.73 27.03
CA ILE A 193 -7.62 -11.24 28.14
C ILE A 193 -7.32 -12.74 28.27
N LYS A 194 -6.89 -13.16 29.46
CA LYS A 194 -6.64 -14.58 29.79
C LYS A 194 -7.73 -15.09 30.71
N SER A 195 -8.33 -16.23 30.36
CA SER A 195 -9.39 -16.88 31.14
C SER A 195 -9.18 -18.39 31.10
N GLY A 196 -8.39 -18.91 32.05
CA GLY A 196 -8.01 -20.32 32.06
C GLY A 196 -7.20 -20.69 30.81
N SER A 197 -7.67 -21.68 30.05
CA SER A 197 -7.09 -22.08 28.75
C SER A 197 -7.49 -21.19 27.58
N GLY A 198 -8.42 -20.24 27.78
CA GLY A 198 -8.88 -19.32 26.73
C GLY A 198 -8.13 -17.99 26.77
N VAL A 199 -7.47 -17.64 25.66
CA VAL A 199 -6.82 -16.35 25.44
C VAL A 199 -7.60 -15.56 24.39
N GLN A 200 -7.93 -14.30 24.68
CA GLN A 200 -8.54 -13.38 23.72
C GLN A 200 -7.61 -12.22 23.43
N VAL A 201 -7.24 -12.03 22.18
CA VAL A 201 -6.38 -10.94 21.73
C VAL A 201 -7.19 -9.97 20.88
N ILE A 202 -7.19 -8.68 21.25
CA ILE A 202 -8.01 -7.65 20.62
C ILE A 202 -7.23 -7.01 19.47
N TYR A 203 -7.63 -7.29 18.22
CA TYR A 203 -7.04 -6.68 17.01
C TYR A 203 -8.02 -5.79 16.24
N GLY A 204 -9.25 -5.65 16.73
CA GLY A 204 -10.29 -4.87 16.05
C GLY A 204 -10.83 -5.55 14.79
N PRO A 205 -11.44 -4.80 13.85
CA PRO A 205 -12.21 -5.37 12.73
C PRO A 205 -11.38 -6.14 11.69
N ARG A 206 -10.05 -6.15 11.83
CA ARG A 206 -9.13 -6.87 10.94
C ARG A 206 -8.85 -8.30 11.40
N VAL A 207 -9.48 -8.76 12.49
CA VAL A 207 -9.13 -10.01 13.15
C VAL A 207 -9.38 -11.27 12.31
N THR A 208 -10.38 -11.25 11.42
CA THR A 208 -10.65 -12.35 10.49
C THR A 208 -9.49 -12.58 9.51
N VAL A 209 -8.88 -11.49 9.03
CA VAL A 209 -7.70 -11.56 8.16
C VAL A 209 -6.48 -12.04 8.94
N ILE A 210 -6.32 -11.59 10.19
CA ILE A 210 -5.23 -12.04 11.06
C ILE A 210 -5.35 -13.53 11.37
N LYS A 211 -6.56 -14.03 11.64
CA LYS A 211 -6.83 -15.46 11.83
C LYS A 211 -6.37 -16.25 10.61
N SER A 212 -6.86 -15.89 9.42
CA SER A 212 -6.53 -16.59 8.17
C SER A 212 -5.01 -16.61 7.94
N ASN A 213 -4.34 -15.46 8.06
CA ASN A 213 -2.89 -15.40 7.87
C ASN A 213 -2.11 -16.22 8.92
N LEU A 214 -2.64 -16.36 10.14
CA LEU A 214 -2.02 -17.16 11.20
C LEU A 214 -2.19 -18.66 10.91
N GLU A 215 -3.36 -19.09 10.46
CA GLU A 215 -3.63 -20.47 10.05
C GLU A 215 -2.73 -20.86 8.86
N ASP A 216 -2.69 -20.03 7.81
CA ASP A 216 -1.82 -20.23 6.64
C ASP A 216 -0.34 -20.34 7.04
N TYR A 217 0.10 -19.50 7.99
CA TYR A 217 1.46 -19.53 8.50
C TYR A 217 1.78 -20.81 9.27
N ILE A 218 0.87 -21.27 10.15
CA ILE A 218 1.03 -22.52 10.93
C ILE A 218 1.09 -23.75 10.00
N GLU A 219 0.34 -23.73 8.90
CA GLU A 219 0.42 -24.77 7.85
C GLU A 219 1.74 -24.72 7.09
N SER A 220 2.25 -23.52 6.77
CA SER A 220 3.50 -23.36 6.01
C SER A 220 4.76 -23.84 6.76
N ILE A 221 4.73 -23.85 8.09
CA ILE A 221 5.80 -24.34 8.96
C ILE A 221 5.59 -25.80 9.41
N SER A 222 4.56 -26.48 8.87
CA SER A 222 4.25 -27.88 9.14
C SER A 222 4.91 -28.84 8.17
#